data_AF-X1PUN9-F1
#
_entry.id   AF-X1PUN9-F1
#
_cell.length_a   1.000
_cell.length_b   1.000
_cell.length_c   1.000
_cell.angle_alpha   90.00
_cell.angle_beta   90.00
_cell.angle_gamma   90.00
#
_symmetry.space_group_name_H-M   'P 1'
#
loop_
_entity.id
_entity.type
_entity.pdbx_description
1 polymer ?
#
loop_
_entity_poly.entity_id
_entity_poly.type
_entity_poly.pdbx_seq_one_letter_code
_entity_poly.pdbx_strand_id
1 'polypeptide(L)' 'MPSAAQLRNDRIDKLVAEFEGTKTRTLAPIYKRSLELFPRVTKERTKTYAEAALRILKANRKAAKKEAKKPEKEES' A
#
# COMPACT_ATOMS: atom_id res chain seq x y z
N MET A 1 20.59 13.01 -1.42
CA MET A 1 19.65 12.61 -2.49
C MET A 1 19.04 11.27 -2.10
N PRO A 2 17.71 11.10 -2.13
CA PRO A 2 17.09 9.81 -1.81
C PRO A 2 17.46 8.75 -2.86
N SER A 3 17.76 7.54 -2.39
CA SER A 3 18.08 6.41 -3.27
C SER A 3 16.85 5.99 -4.08
N ALA A 4 17.08 5.38 -5.25
CA ALA A 4 16.00 4.87 -6.09
C ALA A 4 15.08 3.90 -5.33
N ALA A 5 15.61 3.12 -4.38
CA ALA A 5 14.83 2.24 -3.52
C ALA A 5 13.92 3.01 -2.55
N GLN A 6 14.42 4.10 -1.94
CA GLN A 6 13.63 4.94 -1.03
C GLN A 6 12.45 5.57 -1.77
N LEU A 7 12.70 6.15 -2.95
CA LEU A 7 11.63 6.72 -3.78
C LEU A 7 10.57 5.70 -4.20
N ARG A 8 10.92 4.42 -4.36
CA ARG A 8 9.92 3.37 -4.60
C ARG A 8 9.09 3.10 -3.36
N ASN A 9 9.73 2.94 -2.21
CA ASN A 9 9.05 2.63 -0.95
C ASN A 9 8.10 3.77 -0.57
N ASP A 10 8.54 5.02 -0.63
CA ASP A 10 7.69 6.19 -0.36
C ASP A 10 6.43 6.23 -1.25
N ARG A 11 6.58 5.86 -2.53
CA ARG A 11 5.44 5.79 -3.46
C ARG A 11 4.48 4.65 -3.13
N ILE A 12 5.02 3.49 -2.74
CA ILE A 12 4.23 2.34 -2.32
C ILE A 12 3.50 2.67 -1.02
N ASP A 13 4.15 3.27 -0.04
CA ASP A 13 3.55 3.64 1.25
C ASP A 13 2.46 4.69 1.07
N LYS A 14 2.64 5.68 0.20
CA LYS A 14 1.57 6.63 -0.17
C LYS A 14 0.35 5.93 -0.77
N LEU A 15 0.56 4.94 -1.63
CA LEU A 15 -0.55 4.15 -2.20
C LEU A 15 -1.22 3.29 -1.12
N VAL A 16 -0.45 2.65 -0.25
CA VAL A 16 -1.01 1.86 0.85
C VAL A 16 -1.87 2.75 1.73
N ALA A 17 -1.38 3.94 2.13
CA ALA A 17 -2.14 4.89 2.95
C ALA A 17 -3.42 5.40 2.26
N GLU A 18 -3.39 5.74 0.96
CA GLU A 18 -4.62 6.16 0.24
C GLU A 18 -5.68 5.07 0.20
N PHE A 19 -5.25 3.80 0.13
CA PHE A 19 -6.15 2.66 0.05
C PHE A 19 -6.38 1.98 1.41
N GLU A 20 -5.72 2.45 2.47
CA GLU A 20 -5.92 1.98 3.83
C GLU A 20 -7.35 2.34 4.27
N GLY A 21 -8.08 1.36 4.81
CA GLY A 21 -9.52 1.53 5.13
C GLY A 21 -10.47 1.37 3.93
N THR A 22 -10.00 1.46 2.68
CA THR A 22 -10.86 1.17 1.52
C THR A 22 -11.07 -0.34 1.35
N LYS A 23 -12.25 -0.76 0.87
CA LYS A 23 -12.54 -2.18 0.54
C LYS A 23 -11.84 -2.64 -0.75
N THR A 24 -10.86 -1.88 -1.24
CA THR A 24 -10.17 -2.12 -2.49
C THR A 24 -9.41 -3.45 -2.44
N ARG A 25 -9.80 -4.38 -3.33
CA ARG A 25 -9.24 -5.75 -3.41
C ARG A 25 -8.55 -6.04 -4.74
N THR A 26 -8.62 -5.10 -5.67
CA THR A 26 -8.23 -5.27 -7.07
C THR A 26 -7.08 -4.33 -7.41
N LEU A 27 -6.24 -4.78 -8.34
CA LEU A 27 -5.09 -4.01 -8.81
C LEU A 27 -5.50 -2.77 -9.63
N ALA A 28 -6.62 -2.84 -10.35
CA ALA A 28 -7.08 -1.79 -11.26
C ALA A 28 -7.24 -0.40 -10.62
N PRO A 29 -7.99 -0.23 -9.51
CA PRO A 29 -8.15 1.07 -8.85
C PRO A 29 -6.82 1.61 -8.29
N ILE A 30 -5.99 0.72 -7.72
CA ILE A 30 -4.66 1.09 -7.21
C ILE A 30 -3.78 1.56 -8.37
N TYR A 31 -3.76 0.82 -9.48
CA TYR A 31 -2.97 1.15 -10.66
C TYR A 31 -3.41 2.46 -11.31
N LYS A 32 -4.72 2.70 -11.44
CA LYS A 32 -5.26 3.97 -11.95
C LYS A 32 -4.78 5.13 -11.08
N ARG A 33 -4.87 4.97 -9.75
CA ARG A 33 -4.44 6.00 -8.82
C ARG A 33 -2.92 6.21 -8.82
N SER A 34 -2.14 5.15 -8.98
CA SER A 34 -0.69 5.23 -9.18
C SER A 34 -0.32 6.00 -10.45
N LEU A 35 -1.08 5.86 -11.54
CA LEU A 35 -0.86 6.64 -12.76
C LEU A 35 -1.17 8.13 -12.56
N GLU A 36 -2.20 8.45 -11.77
CA GLU A 36 -2.58 9.83 -11.44
C GLU A 36 -1.57 10.49 -10.48
N LEU A 37 -1.11 9.77 -9.46
CA LEU A 37 -0.13 10.27 -8.48
C LEU A 37 1.28 10.36 -9.06
N PHE A 38 1.64 9.45 -9.97
CA PHE A 38 3.00 9.33 -10.50
C PHE A 38 3.03 9.35 -12.04
N PRO A 39 2.59 10.44 -12.69
CA PRO A 39 2.49 10.51 -14.15
C PRO A 39 3.86 10.46 -14.86
N ARG A 40 4.94 10.79 -14.13
CA ARG A 40 6.33 10.73 -14.62
C ARG A 40 6.96 9.34 -14.51
N VAL A 41 6.23 8.37 -13.99
CA VAL A 41 6.71 6.98 -13.82
C VAL A 41 6.19 6.14 -14.99
N THR A 42 7.06 5.28 -15.53
CA THR A 42 6.67 4.37 -16.61
C THR A 42 5.60 3.38 -16.14
N LYS A 43 4.70 3.00 -17.06
CA LYS A 43 3.59 2.06 -16.80
C LYS A 43 4.05 0.77 -16.10
N GLU A 44 5.21 0.23 -16.50
CA GLU A 44 5.79 -0.96 -15.87
C GLU A 44 6.10 -0.74 -14.39
N ARG A 45 6.79 0.34 -14.04
CA ARG A 45 7.10 0.67 -12.65
C ARG A 45 5.85 0.98 -11.85
N THR A 46 4.90 1.69 -12.44
CA THR A 46 3.60 1.98 -11.83
C THR A 46 2.83 0.69 -11.50
N LYS A 47 2.89 -0.31 -12.39
CA LYS A 47 2.33 -1.64 -12.16
C LYS A 47 3.02 -2.33 -10.99
N THR A 48 4.36 -2.31 -10.93
CA THR A 48 5.12 -2.86 -9.81
C THR A 48 4.74 -2.21 -8.48
N TYR A 49 4.56 -0.89 -8.44
CA TYR A 49 4.15 -0.19 -7.21
C TYR A 49 2.74 -0.58 -6.78
N ALA A 50 1.80 -0.66 -7.73
CA ALA A 50 0.44 -1.07 -7.46
C ALA A 50 0.35 -2.52 -6.95
N GLU A 51 1.14 -3.44 -7.53
CA GLU A 51 1.23 -4.83 -7.07
C GLU A 51 1.83 -4.95 -5.67
N ALA A 52 2.89 -4.18 -5.39
CA ALA A 52 3.50 -4.12 -4.06
C ALA A 52 2.53 -3.56 -3.02
N ALA A 53 1.87 -2.44 -3.32
CA ALA A 53 0.86 -1.84 -2.44
C ALA A 53 -0.30 -2.81 -2.16
N LEU A 54 -0.78 -3.54 -3.17
CA LEU A 54 -1.83 -4.55 -2.99
C LEU A 54 -1.39 -5.70 -2.07
N ARG A 55 -0.12 -6.15 -2.17
CA ARG A 55 0.42 -7.18 -1.27
C ARG A 55 0.48 -6.69 0.17
N ILE A 56 0.93 -5.46 0.40
CA ILE A 56 0.99 -4.85 1.74
C ILE A 56 -0.42 -4.66 2.30
N LEU A 57 -1.37 -4.13 1.53
CA LEU A 57 -2.76 -4.00 1.97
C LEU A 57 -3.40 -5.34 2.35
N LYS A 58 -3.11 -6.41 1.59
CA LYS A 58 -3.53 -7.78 1.93
C LYS A 58 -2.86 -8.29 3.21
N ALA A 59 -1.57 -8.02 3.38
CA ALA A 59 -0.82 -8.38 4.57
C ALA A 59 -1.33 -7.63 5.81
N ASN A 60 -1.52 -6.31 5.73
CA ASN A 60 -2.07 -5.47 6.80
C ASN A 60 -3.48 -5.89 7.19
N ARG A 61 -4.35 -6.26 6.23
CA ARG A 61 -5.66 -6.86 6.59
C ARG A 61 -5.54 -8.16 7.36
N LYS A 62 -4.58 -9.02 7.00
CA LYS A 62 -4.34 -10.28 7.71
C LYS A 62 -3.74 -10.02 9.10
N ALA A 63 -2.86 -9.02 9.22
CA ALA A 63 -2.29 -8.57 10.48
C ALA A 63 -3.36 -7.93 11.37
N ALA A 64 -4.12 -6.96 10.88
CA ALA A 64 -5.24 -6.34 11.58
C ALA A 64 -6.32 -7.35 12.00
N LYS A 65 -6.59 -8.39 11.20
CA LYS A 65 -7.49 -9.49 11.60
C LYS A 65 -6.90 -10.37 12.72
N LYS A 66 -5.57 -10.47 12.82
CA LYS A 66 -4.88 -11.16 13.92
C LYS A 66 -4.75 -10.28 15.15
N GLU A 67 -4.54 -8.98 14.99
CA GLU A 67 -4.40 -8.00 16.08
C GLU A 67 -5.74 -7.59 16.68
N ALA A 68 -6.83 -7.52 15.90
CA ALA A 68 -8.19 -7.41 16.43
C ALA A 68 -8.65 -8.66 17.21
N LYS A 69 -7.78 -9.67 17.36
CA LYS A 69 -7.96 -10.83 18.25
C LYS A 69 -6.96 -10.84 19.42
N LYS A 70 -6.12 -9.82 19.57
CA LYS A 70 -5.44 -9.54 20.84
C LYS A 70 -6.36 -8.59 21.62
N PRO A 71 -7.00 -9.07 22.71
CA PRO A 71 -7.80 -8.21 23.55
C PRO A 71 -6.90 -7.11 24.12
N GLU A 72 -7.47 -5.92 24.25
CA GLU A 72 -7.05 -4.93 25.24
C GLU A 72 -6.74 -5.65 26.56
N LYS A 73 -5.47 -5.67 26.94
CA LYS A 73 -5.03 -5.80 28.33
C LYS A 73 -3.55 -5.46 28.38
N GLU A 74 -3.27 -4.18 28.56
CA GLU A 74 -2.19 -3.73 29.43
C GLU A 74 -2.44 -2.26 29.76
N GLU A 75 -3.43 -2.06 30.63
CA GLU A 75 -3.43 -0.94 31.57
C GLU A 75 -3.08 -1.60 32.92
N SER A 76 -1.87 -1.33 33.43
CA SER A 76 -1.43 -1.57 34.81
C SER A 76 -0.17 -0.74 35.07
#